data_AF-A0A7Y9GKZ6-F1
#
_entry.id   AF-A0A7Y9GKZ6-F1
#
_cell.length_a   1.000
_cell.length_b   1.000
_cell.length_c   1.000
_cell.angle_alpha   90.00
_cell.angle_beta   90.00
_cell.angle_gamma   90.00
#
_symmetry.space_group_name_H-M   'P 1'
#
loop_
_entity.id
_entity.type
_entity.pdbx_description
1 polymer ?
#
loop_
_entity_poly.entity_id
_entity_poly.type
_entity_poly.pdbx_seq_one_letter_code
_entity_poly.pdbx_strand_id
1 'polypeptide(L)'
;MTHFGKWMGAAAVGGLVVAGSLAGAAGPAVATTAATPVTVVEKLTGPDAPNNTWGRWDIKGTDLGIMWDDGNGKVLMAFGDTFGNAWTGPGGGSGHNGNWRSNVLVRSSDRDLSDGMLFESAPQAPMGIAKELIPSRKINGDEMTTIPTAGIAVGKRQYMGFMSVKQWGEPGYWDTNYAGIAYSDDDGENWTVSDTRWDNTPAGDHPFQMQAYARKGGDIYVFGTQNGRNGPASVARVPERKLLDKSAYRYWDGHRWSKDEADAVPIVEAPVSELSVQYDAYSKRFLLMTLSGEDIVLRTAKNPQGPWSAPQTVASSADYPGLYGGYFHPWSEAGEIYFAMSQWSPYNVYLMRMQVDPDGRIVNPNLVSNPSFERADAIGDGTGGTWACTPNCGIDTAPASSFSGDHNAFVRYNTGWRNIWQDVTVQPNTSYRLTGWVRTSVNSDAGFFGARTTEGNVVSEAHFVSLGPWTKLTVDFESGPLSTVQVFAGVWTNSGDIWLQVDDVAVIRQ
;
A
#
# COMPACT_ATOMS: atom_id res chain seq x y z
N MET A 1 -44.59 39.95 24.14
CA MET A 1 -45.14 41.21 23.59
C MET A 1 -44.07 42.28 23.70
N THR A 2 -43.94 43.12 22.65
CA THR A 2 -43.19 44.40 22.54
C THR A 2 -41.65 44.33 22.70
N HIS A 3 -40.83 44.39 21.65
CA HIS A 3 -40.45 45.50 20.73
C HIS A 3 -39.28 46.39 21.18
N PHE A 4 -38.26 46.44 20.29
CA PHE A 4 -37.37 47.54 19.89
C PHE A 4 -36.35 48.18 20.86
N GLY A 5 -35.13 48.38 20.33
CA GLY A 5 -34.18 49.39 20.80
C GLY A 5 -32.83 49.39 20.07
N LYS A 6 -32.76 50.08 18.93
CA LYS A 6 -31.51 50.42 18.21
C LYS A 6 -30.64 51.38 19.05
N TRP A 7 -29.32 51.25 18.95
CA TRP A 7 -28.38 52.37 19.10
C TRP A 7 -27.40 52.38 17.93
N MET A 8 -27.35 53.52 17.22
CA MET A 8 -26.30 53.89 16.27
C MET A 8 -25.26 54.74 17.01
N GLY A 9 -23.97 54.50 16.75
CA GLY A 9 -22.87 55.36 17.14
C GLY A 9 -21.70 55.17 16.18
N ALA A 10 -21.28 56.25 15.53
CA ALA A 10 -20.39 56.26 14.38
C ALA A 10 -18.89 56.23 14.74
N ALA A 11 -18.12 55.62 13.84
CA ALA A 11 -16.77 55.92 13.36
C ALA A 11 -15.66 56.37 14.34
N ALA A 12 -14.62 55.53 14.40
CA ALA A 12 -13.23 56.01 14.36
C ALA A 12 -12.40 55.06 13.49
N VAL A 13 -11.89 55.62 12.39
CA VAL A 13 -10.94 55.01 11.47
C VAL A 13 -9.56 55.03 12.13
N GLY A 14 -8.97 53.86 12.30
CA GLY A 14 -7.57 53.69 12.71
C GLY A 14 -7.02 52.46 12.02
N GLY A 15 -6.35 52.67 10.89
CA GLY A 15 -5.80 51.60 10.08
C GLY A 15 -4.70 50.84 10.80
N LEU A 16 -4.77 49.51 10.74
CA LEU A 16 -3.61 48.66 10.76
C LEU A 16 -3.76 47.69 9.58
N VAL A 17 -2.89 47.87 8.58
CA VAL A 17 -2.72 46.92 7.49
C VAL A 17 -2.11 45.66 8.10
N VAL A 18 -2.94 44.64 8.33
CA VAL A 18 -2.45 43.27 8.46
C VAL A 18 -2.67 42.64 7.09
N ALA A 19 -1.57 42.41 6.39
CA ALA A 19 -1.55 41.55 5.21
C ALA A 19 -1.95 40.15 5.67
N GLY A 20 -3.25 39.85 5.58
CA GLY A 20 -3.77 38.51 5.73
C GLY A 20 -3.40 37.71 4.49
N SER A 21 -2.28 37.00 4.55
CA SER A 21 -2.10 35.80 3.73
C SER A 21 -3.19 34.82 4.14
N LEU A 22 -4.27 34.77 3.37
CA LEU A 22 -5.22 33.67 3.37
C LEU A 22 -4.42 32.40 3.04
N ALA A 23 -3.98 31.69 4.07
CA ALA A 23 -3.62 30.30 3.95
C ALA A 23 -4.90 29.58 3.53
N GLY A 24 -5.04 29.33 2.23
CA GLY A 24 -6.09 28.48 1.72
C GLY A 24 -5.99 27.13 2.42
N ALA A 25 -7.07 26.73 3.08
CA ALA A 25 -7.24 25.35 3.51
C ALA A 25 -7.04 24.48 2.27
N ALA A 26 -5.96 23.70 2.24
CA ALA A 26 -5.84 22.64 1.27
C ALA A 26 -7.01 21.68 1.55
N GLY A 27 -7.98 21.65 0.64
CA GLY A 27 -8.97 20.57 0.63
C GLY A 27 -8.25 19.23 0.45
N PRO A 28 -8.95 18.09 0.66
CA PRO A 28 -8.39 16.79 0.32
C PRO A 28 -7.81 16.86 -1.10
N ALA A 29 -6.55 16.48 -1.24
CA ALA A 29 -5.86 16.54 -2.53
C ALA A 29 -6.63 15.65 -3.50
N VAL A 30 -7.19 16.22 -4.57
CA VAL A 30 -7.96 15.45 -5.55
C VAL A 30 -7.09 14.31 -6.08
N ALA A 31 -7.60 13.08 -6.05
CA ALA A 31 -7.00 11.90 -6.69
C ALA A 31 -6.42 12.26 -8.06
N THR A 32 -5.15 11.93 -8.28
CA THR A 32 -4.48 12.39 -9.49
C THR A 32 -4.91 11.56 -10.70
N THR A 33 -4.86 12.16 -11.90
CA THR A 33 -5.04 11.40 -13.15
C THR A 33 -3.77 10.66 -13.56
N ALA A 34 -2.79 10.50 -12.65
CA ALA A 34 -1.54 9.83 -12.94
C ALA A 34 -1.78 8.34 -13.18
N ALA A 35 -1.12 7.76 -14.18
CA ALA A 35 -1.18 6.32 -14.41
C ALA A 35 -0.53 5.55 -13.24
N THR A 36 -1.04 4.35 -12.97
CA THR A 36 -0.42 3.42 -12.01
C THR A 36 0.53 2.47 -12.73
N PRO A 37 1.86 2.62 -12.58
CA PRO A 37 2.81 1.72 -13.22
C PRO A 37 2.91 0.33 -12.58
N VAL A 38 2.51 0.18 -11.31
CA VAL A 38 2.63 -1.10 -10.58
C VAL A 38 1.56 -2.11 -10.98
N THR A 39 1.79 -3.37 -10.62
CA THR A 39 0.84 -4.47 -10.82
C THR A 39 0.62 -5.22 -9.51
N VAL A 40 -0.63 -5.63 -9.25
CA VAL A 40 -0.93 -6.52 -8.11
C VAL A 40 -0.41 -7.93 -8.41
N VAL A 41 0.36 -8.49 -7.46
CA VAL A 41 0.85 -9.87 -7.51
C VAL A 41 -0.12 -10.81 -6.82
N GLU A 42 -0.55 -10.48 -5.59
CA GLU A 42 -1.39 -11.31 -4.72
C GLU A 42 -2.08 -10.45 -3.66
N LYS A 43 -3.32 -10.80 -3.29
CA LYS A 43 -3.95 -10.33 -2.05
C LYS A 43 -3.39 -11.12 -0.87
N LEU A 44 -2.64 -10.48 0.02
CA LEU A 44 -1.93 -11.16 1.10
C LEU A 44 -2.82 -11.51 2.29
N THR A 45 -3.84 -10.70 2.58
CA THR A 45 -4.65 -10.83 3.80
C THR A 45 -6.15 -10.83 3.54
N GLY A 46 -6.89 -11.34 4.52
CA GLY A 46 -8.35 -11.25 4.60
C GLY A 46 -9.09 -12.37 3.86
N PRO A 47 -10.42 -12.20 3.67
CA PRO A 47 -11.24 -13.14 2.92
C PRO A 47 -10.73 -13.33 1.49
N ASP A 48 -10.79 -14.58 1.04
CA ASP A 48 -10.41 -15.06 -0.30
C ASP A 48 -8.94 -14.87 -0.69
N ALA A 49 -8.09 -14.38 0.22
CA ALA A 49 -6.65 -14.37 0.05
C ALA A 49 -6.09 -15.82 0.07
N PRO A 50 -5.14 -16.19 -0.81
CA PRO A 50 -4.51 -17.51 -0.81
C PRO A 50 -3.92 -17.91 0.56
N ASN A 51 -3.46 -16.92 1.32
CA ASN A 51 -2.94 -17.12 2.67
C ASN A 51 -3.96 -17.59 3.72
N ASN A 52 -5.25 -17.41 3.47
CA ASN A 52 -6.35 -17.70 4.40
C ASN A 52 -6.07 -17.18 5.82
N THR A 53 -5.61 -15.93 5.92
CA THR A 53 -5.20 -15.33 7.21
C THR A 53 -6.38 -15.26 8.18
N TRP A 54 -7.59 -15.12 7.66
CA TRP A 54 -8.81 -15.13 8.45
C TRP A 54 -9.06 -16.51 9.08
N GLY A 55 -9.08 -17.58 8.30
CA GLY A 55 -9.31 -18.93 8.82
C GLY A 55 -8.16 -19.48 9.67
N ARG A 56 -6.92 -19.04 9.43
CA ARG A 56 -5.73 -19.54 10.14
C ARG A 56 -5.46 -18.81 11.45
N TRP A 57 -5.66 -17.49 11.47
CA TRP A 57 -5.19 -16.64 12.59
C TRP A 57 -6.18 -15.52 12.98
N ASP A 58 -7.42 -15.60 12.49
CA ASP A 58 -8.46 -14.59 12.70
C ASP A 58 -8.05 -13.19 12.24
N ILE A 59 -7.24 -13.09 11.19
CA ILE A 59 -6.86 -11.82 10.54
C ILE A 59 -7.80 -11.61 9.35
N LYS A 60 -8.94 -10.95 9.59
CA LYS A 60 -9.99 -10.70 8.60
C LYS A 60 -9.81 -9.36 7.86
N GLY A 61 -9.36 -8.34 8.57
CA GLY A 61 -8.99 -7.05 8.00
C GLY A 61 -7.77 -6.53 8.74
N THR A 62 -6.81 -5.97 8.01
CA THR A 62 -5.57 -5.47 8.58
C THR A 62 -4.89 -4.52 7.60
N ASP A 63 -3.92 -3.76 8.11
CA ASP A 63 -3.17 -2.83 7.30
C ASP A 63 -1.67 -2.84 7.54
N LEU A 64 -0.97 -2.04 6.75
CA LEU A 64 0.46 -1.88 6.64
C LEU A 64 1.14 -3.10 6.02
N GLY A 65 2.05 -3.75 6.75
CA GLY A 65 2.91 -4.80 6.19
C GLY A 65 4.39 -4.43 6.21
N ILE A 66 4.89 -3.99 7.35
CA ILE A 66 6.30 -3.64 7.56
C ILE A 66 7.10 -4.94 7.48
N MET A 67 7.93 -5.07 6.45
CA MET A 67 8.70 -6.28 6.18
C MET A 67 10.20 -6.11 6.45
N TRP A 68 10.83 -7.14 6.99
CA TRP A 68 12.29 -7.23 7.08
C TRP A 68 12.77 -8.69 7.06
N ASP A 69 13.97 -8.90 6.54
CA ASP A 69 14.66 -10.19 6.62
C ASP A 69 15.11 -10.44 8.07
N ASP A 70 14.77 -11.60 8.63
CA ASP A 70 15.08 -11.97 10.01
C ASP A 70 16.56 -12.35 10.25
N GLY A 71 17.34 -12.47 9.17
CA GLY A 71 18.71 -12.95 9.18
C GLY A 71 18.83 -14.48 9.32
N ASN A 72 17.73 -15.21 9.22
CA ASN A 72 17.61 -16.65 9.42
C ASN A 72 16.70 -17.33 8.35
N GLY A 73 16.52 -16.67 7.20
CA GLY A 73 15.90 -17.26 6.03
C GLY A 73 14.42 -16.94 5.86
N LYS A 74 13.83 -16.10 6.72
CA LYS A 74 12.43 -15.68 6.65
C LYS A 74 12.31 -14.16 6.53
N VAL A 75 11.18 -13.72 5.99
CA VAL A 75 10.67 -12.37 6.17
C VAL A 75 9.68 -12.37 7.32
N LEU A 76 9.87 -11.43 8.24
CA LEU A 76 8.87 -11.06 9.23
C LEU A 76 8.08 -9.89 8.67
N MET A 77 6.76 -9.97 8.75
CA MET A 77 5.84 -8.94 8.27
C MET A 77 4.91 -8.54 9.41
N ALA A 78 5.04 -7.30 9.88
CA ALA A 78 4.22 -6.73 10.94
C ALA A 78 3.11 -5.85 10.37
N PHE A 79 1.91 -6.02 10.88
CA PHE A 79 0.72 -5.28 10.50
C PHE A 79 0.27 -4.32 11.61
N GLY A 80 -0.48 -3.29 11.23
CA GLY A 80 -1.09 -2.33 12.16
C GLY A 80 -2.39 -2.85 12.76
N ASP A 81 -3.41 -1.99 12.81
CA ASP A 81 -4.69 -2.32 13.42
C ASP A 81 -5.35 -3.49 12.68
N THR A 82 -5.47 -4.63 13.38
CA THR A 82 -5.98 -5.89 12.85
C THR A 82 -7.29 -6.29 13.50
N PHE A 83 -8.25 -6.74 12.70
CA PHE A 83 -9.59 -7.15 13.12
C PHE A 83 -9.93 -8.56 12.66
N GLY A 84 -10.75 -9.26 13.45
CA GLY A 84 -11.14 -10.65 13.24
C GLY A 84 -12.64 -10.85 12.99
N ASN A 85 -13.16 -12.01 13.40
CA ASN A 85 -14.46 -12.55 13.00
C ASN A 85 -15.66 -11.59 13.04
N ALA A 86 -15.79 -10.74 14.07
CA ALA A 86 -16.94 -9.84 14.20
C ALA A 86 -16.76 -8.48 13.51
N TRP A 87 -15.64 -8.25 12.83
CA TRP A 87 -15.45 -7.07 11.98
C TRP A 87 -16.29 -7.18 10.71
N THR A 88 -17.00 -6.11 10.39
CA THR A 88 -17.90 -6.04 9.22
C THR A 88 -17.39 -5.13 8.12
N GLY A 89 -16.40 -4.26 8.42
CA GLY A 89 -15.77 -3.37 7.45
C GLY A 89 -16.72 -2.40 6.73
N PRO A 90 -16.21 -1.75 5.67
CA PRO A 90 -14.78 -1.63 5.34
C PRO A 90 -14.06 -0.68 6.32
N GLY A 91 -12.73 -0.57 6.19
CA GLY A 91 -11.90 0.35 6.96
C GLY A 91 -11.47 -0.12 8.36
N GLY A 92 -10.66 0.73 8.98
CA GLY A 92 -10.19 0.57 10.35
C GLY A 92 -11.30 0.85 11.36
N GLY A 93 -11.34 0.05 12.43
CA GLY A 93 -12.28 0.15 13.53
C GLY A 93 -13.24 -1.02 13.58
N SER A 94 -13.62 -1.42 14.79
CA SER A 94 -14.63 -2.45 14.99
C SER A 94 -15.58 -2.09 16.11
N GLY A 95 -16.83 -2.58 16.03
CA GLY A 95 -17.68 -2.68 17.21
C GLY A 95 -17.00 -3.53 18.30
N HIS A 96 -17.55 -3.51 19.53
CA HIS A 96 -16.97 -4.10 20.75
C HIS A 96 -16.44 -5.55 20.64
N ASN A 97 -16.82 -6.31 19.60
CA ASN A 97 -16.48 -7.73 19.43
C ASN A 97 -15.54 -8.02 18.26
N GLY A 98 -15.02 -7.02 17.54
CA GLY A 98 -14.25 -7.24 16.30
C GLY A 98 -12.84 -7.84 16.48
N ASN A 99 -12.49 -8.31 17.67
CA ASN A 99 -11.18 -8.88 18.01
C ASN A 99 -10.01 -8.01 17.53
N TRP A 100 -10.07 -6.74 17.91
CA TRP A 100 -9.07 -5.74 17.55
C TRP A 100 -7.74 -5.99 18.29
N ARG A 101 -6.66 -6.10 17.52
CA ARG A 101 -5.26 -6.12 17.99
C ARG A 101 -4.53 -4.96 17.32
N SER A 102 -3.75 -4.21 18.08
CA SER A 102 -2.99 -3.02 17.61
C SER A 102 -1.96 -3.37 16.55
N ASN A 103 -1.46 -4.61 16.62
CA ASN A 103 -0.46 -5.14 15.72
C ASN A 103 -0.47 -6.65 15.79
N VAL A 104 -0.13 -7.29 14.66
CA VAL A 104 0.14 -8.71 14.57
C VAL A 104 1.35 -8.93 13.65
N LEU A 105 1.90 -10.14 13.63
CA LEU A 105 3.02 -10.49 12.76
C LEU A 105 2.79 -11.84 12.12
N VAL A 106 3.25 -11.97 10.88
CA VAL A 106 3.35 -13.24 10.16
C VAL A 106 4.77 -13.44 9.66
N ARG A 107 5.09 -14.68 9.29
CA ARG A 107 6.37 -15.06 8.71
C ARG A 107 6.17 -15.72 7.36
N SER A 108 7.08 -15.44 6.44
CA SER A 108 7.18 -16.14 5.16
C SER A 108 8.62 -16.57 4.91
N SER A 109 8.81 -17.78 4.42
CA SER A 109 10.08 -18.21 3.81
C SER A 109 10.00 -18.28 2.29
N ASP A 110 8.87 -17.83 1.71
CA ASP A 110 8.58 -17.92 0.30
C ASP A 110 9.44 -16.95 -0.51
N ARG A 111 10.12 -17.47 -1.53
CA ARG A 111 11.13 -16.74 -2.30
C ARG A 111 10.63 -16.38 -3.69
N ASP A 112 9.62 -17.07 -4.20
CA ASP A 112 9.11 -16.78 -5.54
C ASP A 112 8.04 -15.69 -5.46
N LEU A 113 8.49 -14.45 -5.31
CA LEU A 113 7.57 -13.32 -5.18
C LEU A 113 6.78 -13.04 -6.46
N SER A 114 7.09 -13.71 -7.57
CA SER A 114 6.41 -13.48 -8.85
C SER A 114 5.04 -14.17 -8.92
N ASP A 115 4.83 -15.25 -8.14
CA ASP A 115 3.58 -16.00 -8.07
C ASP A 115 2.75 -15.70 -6.81
N GLY A 116 3.35 -15.11 -5.78
CA GLY A 116 2.66 -14.69 -4.56
C GLY A 116 3.64 -14.59 -3.39
N MET A 117 3.12 -14.53 -2.17
CA MET A 117 3.95 -14.74 -0.97
C MET A 117 3.12 -15.45 0.10
N LEU A 118 3.41 -16.73 0.29
CA LEU A 118 2.69 -17.52 1.28
C LEU A 118 3.24 -17.35 2.70
N PHE A 119 2.34 -17.20 3.67
CA PHE A 119 2.64 -17.12 5.09
C PHE A 119 2.69 -18.51 5.71
N GLU A 120 3.78 -18.81 6.41
CA GLU A 120 4.00 -20.11 7.06
C GLU A 120 3.53 -20.12 8.53
N SER A 121 3.66 -19.01 9.26
CA SER A 121 3.36 -18.96 10.69
C SER A 121 3.04 -17.54 11.18
N ALA A 122 2.45 -17.46 12.38
CA ALA A 122 2.23 -16.23 13.13
C ALA A 122 2.39 -16.55 14.62
N PRO A 123 2.90 -15.61 15.46
CA PRO A 123 2.78 -15.70 16.91
C PRO A 123 1.31 -15.81 17.30
N GLN A 124 0.98 -16.74 18.19
CA GLN A 124 -0.42 -17.05 18.52
C GLN A 124 -0.72 -16.84 20.00
N ALA A 125 -1.90 -16.27 20.25
CA ALA A 125 -2.59 -16.31 21.53
C ALA A 125 -3.36 -17.64 21.67
N PRO A 126 -3.94 -17.96 22.84
CA PRO A 126 -4.81 -19.12 22.98
C PRO A 126 -5.89 -19.17 21.90
N MET A 127 -6.31 -20.39 21.51
CA MET A 127 -7.24 -20.66 20.39
C MET A 127 -6.67 -20.42 18.97
N GLY A 128 -5.36 -20.22 18.82
CA GLY A 128 -4.69 -20.15 17.51
C GLY A 128 -4.83 -18.80 16.80
N ILE A 129 -5.34 -17.79 17.50
CA ILE A 129 -5.54 -16.43 17.00
C ILE A 129 -4.19 -15.71 16.97
N ALA A 130 -3.90 -14.92 15.92
CA ALA A 130 -2.69 -14.09 15.89
C ALA A 130 -2.61 -13.18 17.11
N LYS A 131 -1.45 -13.17 17.76
CA LYS A 131 -1.19 -12.49 19.02
C LYS A 131 -0.95 -10.99 18.81
N GLU A 132 -1.51 -10.15 19.69
CA GLU A 132 -1.08 -8.76 19.82
C GLU A 132 0.32 -8.72 20.46
N LEU A 133 1.30 -8.15 19.75
CA LEU A 133 2.71 -8.25 20.13
C LEU A 133 3.11 -7.16 21.11
N ILE A 134 2.75 -5.92 20.79
CA ILE A 134 2.94 -4.74 21.63
C ILE A 134 1.54 -4.25 21.99
N PRO A 135 1.03 -4.55 23.20
CA PRO A 135 -0.31 -4.13 23.59
C PRO A 135 -0.40 -2.61 23.72
N SER A 136 -1.60 -2.08 23.55
CA SER A 136 -1.93 -0.69 23.86
C SER A 136 -2.98 -0.63 24.97
N ARG A 137 -3.17 0.54 25.57
CA ARG A 137 -4.21 0.75 26.58
C ARG A 137 -5.63 0.65 26.02
N LYS A 138 -5.81 0.90 24.72
CA LYS A 138 -7.12 0.99 24.06
C LYS A 138 -8.00 2.10 24.66
N ILE A 139 -7.39 3.20 25.09
CA ILE A 139 -8.07 4.35 25.70
C ILE A 139 -7.82 5.59 24.83
N ASN A 140 -8.88 6.08 24.19
CA ASN A 140 -8.83 7.29 23.39
C ASN A 140 -8.38 8.50 24.24
N GLY A 141 -7.39 9.24 23.73
CA GLY A 141 -6.81 10.41 24.41
C GLY A 141 -5.68 10.08 25.40
N ASP A 142 -5.42 8.79 25.64
CA ASP A 142 -4.29 8.30 26.45
C ASP A 142 -3.36 7.44 25.58
N GLU A 143 -3.81 6.26 25.15
CA GLU A 143 -3.13 5.44 24.15
C GLU A 143 -4.17 4.55 23.47
N MET A 144 -4.59 4.97 22.28
CA MET A 144 -5.59 4.29 21.48
C MET A 144 -5.03 3.01 20.86
N THR A 145 -3.82 3.07 20.31
CA THR A 145 -3.17 1.92 19.65
C THR A 145 -1.65 2.09 19.55
N THR A 146 -0.95 1.00 19.28
CA THR A 146 0.50 0.92 19.05
C THR A 146 0.73 0.34 17.66
N ILE A 147 1.23 1.15 16.74
CA ILE A 147 1.32 0.80 15.31
C ILE A 147 2.78 0.60 14.91
N PRO A 148 3.15 -0.55 14.30
CA PRO A 148 4.49 -0.76 13.76
C PRO A 148 4.77 0.22 12.63
N THR A 149 6.01 0.70 12.56
CA THR A 149 6.43 1.66 11.52
C THR A 149 7.70 1.18 10.80
N ALA A 150 8.60 0.51 11.52
CA ALA A 150 9.86 -0.01 10.97
C ALA A 150 10.20 -1.38 11.55
N GLY A 151 10.99 -2.16 10.80
CA GLY A 151 11.51 -3.46 11.24
C GLY A 151 12.93 -3.68 10.73
N ILE A 152 13.78 -4.31 11.54
CA ILE A 152 15.14 -4.70 11.14
C ILE A 152 15.72 -5.79 12.05
N ALA A 153 16.49 -6.72 11.50
CA ALA A 153 17.30 -7.66 12.27
C ALA A 153 18.74 -7.12 12.48
N VAL A 154 19.28 -7.17 13.70
CA VAL A 154 20.73 -6.97 13.98
C VAL A 154 21.29 -8.22 14.66
N GLY A 155 22.16 -8.94 13.95
CA GLY A 155 22.52 -10.29 14.36
C GLY A 155 21.28 -11.18 14.35
N LYS A 156 20.97 -11.81 15.48
CA LYS A 156 19.77 -12.66 15.64
C LYS A 156 18.57 -11.93 16.25
N ARG A 157 18.77 -10.72 16.77
CA ARG A 157 17.72 -9.94 17.44
C ARG A 157 16.91 -9.17 16.41
N GLN A 158 15.59 -9.26 16.54
CA GLN A 158 14.63 -8.51 15.74
C GLN A 158 14.29 -7.21 16.46
N TYR A 159 14.16 -6.13 15.72
CA TYR A 159 13.76 -4.82 16.23
C TYR A 159 12.56 -4.30 15.45
N MET A 160 11.63 -3.68 16.17
CA MET A 160 10.45 -3.05 15.61
C MET A 160 10.36 -1.63 16.14
N GLY A 161 10.38 -0.65 15.24
CA GLY A 161 9.97 0.72 15.55
C GLY A 161 8.45 0.79 15.54
N PHE A 162 7.86 1.45 16.53
CA PHE A 162 6.40 1.63 16.62
C PHE A 162 6.05 3.03 17.09
N MET A 163 4.84 3.49 16.76
CA MET A 163 4.27 4.72 17.29
C MET A 163 3.20 4.39 18.34
N SER A 164 3.21 5.08 19.47
CA SER A 164 2.11 5.11 20.44
C SER A 164 1.13 6.18 20.00
N VAL A 165 -0.02 5.78 19.46
CA VAL A 165 -1.08 6.68 18.99
C VAL A 165 -1.96 7.04 20.18
N LYS A 166 -2.03 8.32 20.50
CA LYS A 166 -2.85 8.85 21.60
C LYS A 166 -4.33 8.83 21.23
N GLN A 167 -4.67 9.30 20.04
CA GLN A 167 -6.02 9.36 19.52
C GLN A 167 -6.01 9.55 17.99
N TRP A 168 -7.04 9.02 17.34
CA TRP A 168 -7.31 9.26 15.92
C TRP A 168 -8.06 10.58 15.74
N GLY A 169 -7.74 11.31 14.66
CA GLY A 169 -8.45 12.50 14.23
C GLY A 169 -9.21 12.28 12.92
N GLU A 170 -9.41 13.35 12.17
CA GLU A 170 -9.90 13.27 10.78
C GLU A 170 -8.96 12.41 9.92
N PRO A 171 -9.43 11.84 8.79
CA PRO A 171 -8.60 11.03 7.91
C PRO A 171 -7.27 11.71 7.57
N GLY A 172 -6.17 11.01 7.86
CA GLY A 172 -4.81 11.51 7.67
C GLY A 172 -4.21 12.31 8.84
N TYR A 173 -4.96 12.48 9.94
CA TYR A 173 -4.52 13.17 11.15
C TYR A 173 -4.67 12.27 12.38
N TRP A 174 -3.64 12.26 13.23
CA TRP A 174 -3.66 11.60 14.54
C TRP A 174 -2.58 12.19 15.42
N ASP A 175 -2.79 12.09 16.73
CA ASP A 175 -1.80 12.52 17.72
C ASP A 175 -1.03 11.30 18.22
N THR A 176 0.29 11.43 18.32
CA THR A 176 1.15 10.41 18.94
C THR A 176 1.67 10.88 20.28
N ASN A 177 1.86 9.95 21.22
CA ASN A 177 2.58 10.22 22.47
C ASN A 177 4.09 10.21 22.23
N TYR A 178 4.58 9.17 21.57
CA TYR A 178 6.00 8.94 21.27
C TYR A 178 6.15 7.87 20.19
N ALA A 179 7.33 7.82 19.56
CA ALA A 179 7.82 6.63 18.86
C ALA A 179 8.79 5.85 19.74
N GLY A 180 8.73 4.52 19.72
CA GLY A 180 9.56 3.63 20.53
C GLY A 180 10.16 2.49 19.73
N ILE A 181 11.11 1.79 20.36
CA ILE A 181 11.70 0.56 19.81
C ILE A 181 11.36 -0.61 20.72
N ALA A 182 10.80 -1.67 20.16
CA ALA A 182 10.68 -2.98 20.77
C ALA A 182 11.68 -3.97 20.14
N TYR A 183 12.04 -5.01 20.87
CA TYR A 183 12.90 -6.07 20.34
C TYR A 183 12.37 -7.46 20.69
N SER A 184 12.73 -8.44 19.88
CA SER A 184 12.48 -9.87 20.09
C SER A 184 13.77 -10.68 19.91
N ASP A 185 13.97 -11.65 20.79
CA ASP A 185 15.09 -12.59 20.79
C ASP A 185 14.68 -14.02 20.39
N ASP A 186 13.41 -14.21 20.02
CA ASP A 186 12.77 -15.51 19.82
C ASP A 186 11.95 -15.54 18.51
N ASP A 187 12.59 -15.14 17.42
CA ASP A 187 12.00 -15.16 16.07
C ASP A 187 10.73 -14.28 15.93
N GLY A 188 10.54 -13.29 16.79
CA GLY A 188 9.34 -12.43 16.76
C GLY A 188 8.13 -12.98 17.54
N GLU A 189 8.29 -14.05 18.33
CA GLU A 189 7.21 -14.64 19.15
C GLU A 189 6.82 -13.74 20.35
N ASN A 190 7.81 -13.12 20.99
CA ASN A 190 7.62 -12.23 22.13
C ASN A 190 8.44 -10.95 21.98
N TRP A 191 7.86 -9.83 22.39
CA TRP A 191 8.44 -8.50 22.20
C TRP A 191 8.58 -7.77 23.53
N THR A 192 9.73 -7.13 23.72
CA THR A 192 10.02 -6.25 24.87
C THR A 192 10.17 -4.83 24.38
N VAL A 193 9.35 -3.91 24.90
CA VAL A 193 9.50 -2.47 24.66
C VAL A 193 10.74 -1.97 25.40
N SER A 194 11.64 -1.29 24.69
CA SER A 194 12.83 -0.69 25.27
C SER A 194 12.59 0.72 25.78
N ASP A 195 13.53 1.26 26.55
CA ASP A 195 13.51 2.67 27.00
C ASP A 195 13.91 3.66 25.89
N THR A 196 14.39 3.19 24.72
CA THR A 196 14.75 4.07 23.60
C THR A 196 13.49 4.55 22.89
N ARG A 197 13.22 5.85 23.01
CA ARG A 197 12.03 6.49 22.43
C ARG A 197 12.27 7.94 22.01
N TRP A 198 11.26 8.50 21.34
CA TRP A 198 11.16 9.87 20.84
C TRP A 198 9.84 10.45 21.31
N ASP A 199 9.86 11.18 22.42
CA ASP A 199 8.65 11.84 22.94
C ASP A 199 8.17 12.91 21.96
N ASN A 200 6.88 12.91 21.66
CA ASN A 200 6.32 13.91 20.78
C ASN A 200 6.26 15.28 21.48
N THR A 201 6.27 16.36 20.69
CA THR A 201 6.07 17.70 21.23
C THR A 201 4.58 17.94 21.52
N PRO A 202 4.23 18.93 22.37
CA PRO A 202 2.83 19.35 22.52
C PRO A 202 2.16 19.81 21.21
N ALA A 203 2.95 20.20 20.20
CA ALA A 203 2.47 20.61 18.88
C ALA A 203 2.29 19.42 17.91
N GLY A 204 2.73 18.21 18.29
CA GLY A 204 2.65 17.02 17.44
C GLY A 204 3.69 16.96 16.32
N ASP A 205 4.73 17.79 16.39
CA ASP A 205 5.63 18.08 15.27
C ASP A 205 7.05 17.49 15.43
N HIS A 206 7.24 16.55 16.38
CA HIS A 206 8.52 15.87 16.53
C HIS A 206 8.85 15.04 15.26
N PRO A 207 10.05 15.15 14.65
CA PRO A 207 10.33 14.62 13.31
C PRO A 207 10.55 13.10 13.21
N PHE A 208 10.24 12.32 14.24
CA PHE A 208 10.57 10.88 14.32
C PHE A 208 9.44 10.04 14.91
N GLN A 209 8.19 10.48 14.76
CA GLN A 209 7.01 9.80 15.29
C GLN A 209 6.60 8.59 14.45
N MET A 210 6.80 8.62 13.12
CA MET A 210 6.76 7.41 12.29
C MET A 210 8.13 7.17 11.70
N GLN A 211 8.61 5.93 11.71
CA GLN A 211 9.99 5.64 11.35
C GLN A 211 10.11 4.63 10.21
N ALA A 212 11.22 4.68 9.48
CA ALA A 212 11.70 3.61 8.60
C ALA A 212 13.19 3.36 8.84
N TYR A 213 13.62 2.11 8.74
CA TYR A 213 15.02 1.72 8.96
C TYR A 213 15.68 1.27 7.67
N ALA A 214 16.85 1.82 7.38
CA ALA A 214 17.71 1.35 6.29
C ALA A 214 19.12 1.06 6.80
N ARG A 215 19.65 -0.13 6.52
CA ARG A 215 21.03 -0.51 6.87
C ARG A 215 21.99 -0.14 5.74
N LYS A 216 23.07 0.57 6.06
CA LYS A 216 24.20 0.73 5.14
C LYS A 216 25.50 1.06 5.88
N GLY A 217 26.57 0.33 5.58
CA GLY A 217 27.92 0.67 6.06
C GLY A 217 28.12 0.52 7.57
N GLY A 218 27.39 -0.39 8.23
CA GLY A 218 27.45 -0.61 9.68
C GLY A 218 26.59 0.34 10.52
N ASP A 219 25.99 1.35 9.88
CA ASP A 219 24.98 2.21 10.47
C ASP A 219 23.57 1.75 10.07
N ILE A 220 22.63 1.98 10.97
CA ILE A 220 21.19 2.02 10.70
C ILE A 220 20.80 3.48 10.56
N TYR A 221 20.19 3.82 9.44
CA TYR A 221 19.57 5.12 9.20
C TYR A 221 18.10 5.02 9.62
N VAL A 222 17.69 5.94 10.49
CA VAL A 222 16.31 6.08 10.94
C VAL A 222 15.73 7.29 10.24
N PHE A 223 14.90 7.03 9.24
CA PHE A 223 14.09 8.06 8.60
C PHE A 223 12.85 8.28 9.44
N GLY A 224 12.45 9.53 9.62
CA GLY A 224 11.35 9.89 10.51
C GLY A 224 10.43 10.93 9.90
N THR A 225 9.14 10.85 10.22
CA THR A 225 8.17 11.92 9.98
C THR A 225 7.54 12.41 11.28
N GLN A 226 6.84 13.53 11.20
CA GLN A 226 5.90 13.96 12.24
C GLN A 226 4.69 13.02 12.32
N ASN A 227 3.80 13.20 13.30
CA ASN A 227 2.56 12.44 13.32
C ASN A 227 1.61 12.86 12.19
N GLY A 228 0.71 11.95 11.78
CA GLY A 228 -0.16 12.20 10.65
C GLY A 228 0.56 12.11 9.30
N ARG A 229 -0.13 12.50 8.24
CA ARG A 229 0.34 12.33 6.85
C ARG A 229 1.00 13.55 6.21
N ASN A 230 1.05 14.67 6.93
CA ASN A 230 1.31 15.99 6.35
C ASN A 230 2.69 16.57 6.67
N GLY A 231 3.51 15.85 7.43
CA GLY A 231 4.84 16.31 7.84
C GLY A 231 5.92 16.09 6.77
N PRO A 232 7.08 16.74 6.92
CA PRO A 232 8.28 16.41 6.14
C PRO A 232 8.97 15.14 6.69
N ALA A 233 10.00 14.66 5.98
CA ALA A 233 10.87 13.60 6.48
C ALA A 233 12.25 14.11 6.90
N SER A 234 12.77 13.61 8.01
CA SER A 234 14.13 13.84 8.52
C SER A 234 14.90 12.53 8.63
N VAL A 235 16.21 12.58 8.89
CA VAL A 235 17.03 11.37 9.07
C VAL A 235 17.99 11.47 10.24
N ALA A 236 18.08 10.37 10.98
CA ALA A 236 19.11 10.10 11.97
C ALA A 236 19.93 8.86 11.56
N ARG A 237 21.07 8.66 12.21
CA ARG A 237 21.86 7.43 12.10
C ARG A 237 22.35 6.96 13.46
N VAL A 238 22.57 5.67 13.57
CA VAL A 238 23.13 5.02 14.76
C VAL A 238 23.94 3.79 14.33
N PRO A 239 25.09 3.50 14.96
CA PRO A 239 25.77 2.23 14.72
C PRO A 239 24.84 1.06 15.05
N GLU A 240 24.77 0.05 14.19
CA GLU A 240 23.72 -0.99 14.29
C GLU A 240 23.67 -1.71 15.65
N ARG A 241 24.82 -1.93 16.28
CA ARG A 241 24.96 -2.53 17.61
C ARG A 241 24.49 -1.65 18.78
N LYS A 242 24.05 -0.42 18.49
CA LYS A 242 23.66 0.61 19.45
C LYS A 242 22.24 1.11 19.24
N LEU A 243 21.40 0.35 18.54
CA LEU A 243 20.01 0.73 18.25
C LEU A 243 19.17 1.02 19.51
N LEU A 244 19.52 0.45 20.67
CA LEU A 244 18.87 0.73 21.96
C LEU A 244 19.63 1.72 22.86
N ASP A 245 20.64 2.41 22.32
CA ASP A 245 21.42 3.45 23.03
C ASP A 245 21.11 4.81 22.41
N LYS A 246 20.08 5.48 22.93
CA LYS A 246 19.64 6.81 22.45
C LYS A 246 20.79 7.83 22.35
N SER A 247 21.80 7.75 23.23
CA SER A 247 22.95 8.68 23.22
C SER A 247 23.89 8.50 22.02
N ALA A 248 23.79 7.37 21.32
CA ALA A 248 24.57 7.04 20.14
C ALA A 248 24.00 7.61 18.84
N TYR A 249 22.73 8.02 18.85
CA TYR A 249 22.05 8.57 17.68
C TYR A 249 22.66 9.90 17.26
N ARG A 250 22.71 10.11 15.95
CA ARG A 250 23.11 11.38 15.36
C ARG A 250 22.10 11.83 14.34
N TYR A 251 21.72 13.10 14.39
CA TYR A 251 20.65 13.70 13.61
C TYR A 251 21.24 14.59 12.53
N TRP A 252 20.68 14.56 11.32
CA TRP A 252 21.17 15.41 10.23
C TRP A 252 20.68 16.85 10.41
N ASP A 253 21.61 17.80 10.56
CA ASP A 253 21.31 19.22 10.77
C ASP A 253 21.30 20.06 9.48
N GLY A 254 21.40 19.40 8.32
CA GLY A 254 21.54 20.04 7.01
C GLY A 254 22.99 20.14 6.52
N HIS A 255 23.96 20.01 7.42
CA HIS A 255 25.39 20.14 7.11
C HIS A 255 26.25 19.02 7.69
N ARG A 256 25.92 18.54 8.89
CA ARG A 256 26.66 17.53 9.66
C ARG A 256 25.70 16.71 10.53
N TRP A 257 26.27 15.69 11.17
CA TRP A 257 25.57 14.80 12.08
C TRP A 257 25.67 15.35 13.53
N SER A 258 24.60 15.96 14.03
CA SER A 258 24.49 16.49 15.38
C SER A 258 24.18 15.39 16.40
N LYS A 259 24.48 15.65 17.68
CA LYS A 259 24.04 14.81 18.80
C LYS A 259 22.66 15.24 19.33
N ASP A 260 22.25 16.47 19.02
CA ASP A 260 20.98 17.01 19.46
C ASP A 260 19.89 16.58 18.50
N GLU A 261 18.81 16.04 19.07
CA GLU A 261 17.57 15.67 18.42
C GLU A 261 16.90 16.88 17.76
N ALA A 262 16.93 18.03 18.44
CA ALA A 262 16.25 19.25 18.02
C ALA A 262 16.90 19.92 16.80
N ASP A 263 18.14 19.54 16.45
CA ASP A 263 18.84 20.07 15.29
C ASP A 263 18.39 19.40 13.98
N ALA A 264 17.57 18.34 14.02
CA ALA A 264 17.15 17.62 12.83
C ALA A 264 16.37 18.52 11.87
N VAL A 265 16.80 18.54 10.60
CA VAL A 265 16.10 19.29 9.54
C VAL A 265 15.56 18.36 8.45
N PRO A 266 14.50 18.78 7.72
CA PRO A 266 13.96 18.03 6.60
C PRO A 266 14.99 17.69 5.52
N ILE A 267 14.91 16.46 5.01
CA ILE A 267 15.61 15.98 3.82
C ILE A 267 14.67 15.73 2.64
N VAL A 268 13.37 15.58 2.92
CA VAL A 268 12.28 15.53 1.94
C VAL A 268 11.16 16.43 2.46
N GLU A 269 10.71 17.35 1.62
CA GLU A 269 9.60 18.24 1.93
C GLU A 269 8.29 17.48 2.11
N ALA A 270 7.40 18.04 2.92
CA ALA A 270 6.04 17.55 3.08
C ALA A 270 5.26 17.50 1.74
N PRO A 271 4.25 16.62 1.62
CA PRO A 271 3.83 15.61 2.59
C PRO A 271 4.62 14.30 2.46
N VAL A 272 4.96 13.69 3.60
CA VAL A 272 5.50 12.33 3.72
C VAL A 272 4.74 11.61 4.82
N SER A 273 4.28 10.40 4.52
CA SER A 273 3.54 9.51 5.43
C SER A 273 3.95 8.05 5.26
N GLU A 274 3.83 7.25 6.32
CA GLU A 274 3.92 5.77 6.26
C GLU A 274 5.13 5.30 5.43
N LEU A 275 6.27 5.98 5.64
CA LEU A 275 7.43 5.84 4.78
C LEU A 275 8.10 4.47 4.94
N SER A 276 8.67 3.97 3.85
CA SER A 276 9.57 2.82 3.79
C SER A 276 10.84 3.22 3.07
N VAL A 277 12.00 2.83 3.61
CA VAL A 277 13.29 3.15 3.01
C VAL A 277 14.18 1.92 2.98
N GLN A 278 14.76 1.62 1.82
CA GLN A 278 15.78 0.59 1.69
C GLN A 278 16.96 1.07 0.84
N TYR A 279 18.13 0.49 1.07
CA TYR A 279 19.24 0.64 0.13
C TYR A 279 19.13 -0.46 -0.92
N ASP A 280 18.91 -0.09 -2.17
CA ASP A 280 18.84 -1.02 -3.29
C ASP A 280 20.24 -1.23 -3.90
N ALA A 281 20.64 -2.50 -3.99
CA ALA A 281 21.94 -2.89 -4.52
C ALA A 281 22.03 -2.73 -6.05
N TYR A 282 20.90 -2.86 -6.76
CA TYR A 282 20.85 -2.79 -8.21
C TYR A 282 21.12 -1.36 -8.71
N SER A 283 20.34 -0.39 -8.23
CA SER A 283 20.48 1.04 -8.56
C SER A 283 21.57 1.75 -7.75
N LYS A 284 22.12 1.11 -6.71
CA LYS A 284 23.11 1.66 -5.77
C LYS A 284 22.62 2.95 -5.10
N ARG A 285 21.33 2.99 -4.77
CA ARG A 285 20.64 4.17 -4.23
C ARG A 285 19.79 3.76 -3.02
N PHE A 286 19.51 4.71 -2.16
CA PHE A 286 18.39 4.63 -1.25
C PHE A 286 17.11 4.88 -2.05
N LEU A 287 16.12 4.02 -1.82
CA LEU A 287 14.76 4.14 -2.31
C LEU A 287 13.88 4.51 -1.13
N LEU A 288 13.06 5.56 -1.27
CA LEU A 288 12.06 5.98 -0.30
C LEU A 288 10.70 5.89 -0.97
N MET A 289 9.83 5.03 -0.43
CA MET A 289 8.44 4.90 -0.83
C MET A 289 7.56 5.49 0.28
N THR A 290 6.56 6.28 -0.10
CA THR A 290 5.71 7.00 0.85
C THR A 290 4.40 7.39 0.20
N LEU A 291 3.34 7.49 1.00
CA LEU A 291 2.12 8.19 0.61
C LEU A 291 2.38 9.71 0.64
N SER A 292 2.11 10.38 -0.48
CA SER A 292 2.31 11.83 -0.66
C SER A 292 1.08 12.43 -1.32
N GLY A 293 0.22 13.07 -0.52
CA GLY A 293 -1.15 13.37 -0.94
C GLY A 293 -1.99 12.10 -0.84
N GLU A 294 -2.59 11.66 -1.96
CA GLU A 294 -3.34 10.41 -2.02
C GLU A 294 -2.60 9.27 -2.76
N ASP A 295 -1.48 9.57 -3.42
CA ASP A 295 -0.72 8.59 -4.20
C ASP A 295 0.50 8.07 -3.42
N ILE A 296 0.90 6.82 -3.70
CA ILE A 296 2.22 6.35 -3.29
C ILE A 296 3.24 6.80 -4.33
N VAL A 297 4.36 7.36 -3.86
CA VAL A 297 5.45 7.84 -4.69
C VAL A 297 6.79 7.23 -4.28
N LEU A 298 7.70 7.11 -5.25
CA LEU A 298 9.08 6.71 -5.08
C LEU A 298 10.00 7.92 -5.25
N ARG A 299 10.95 8.07 -4.33
CA ARG A 299 12.10 8.98 -4.43
C ARG A 299 13.39 8.20 -4.30
N THR A 300 14.46 8.65 -4.97
CA THR A 300 15.77 8.01 -4.88
C THR A 300 16.88 8.99 -4.53
N ALA A 301 17.90 8.52 -3.81
CA ALA A 301 19.08 9.29 -3.46
C ALA A 301 20.33 8.41 -3.38
N LYS A 302 21.51 8.98 -3.65
CA LYS A 302 22.79 8.27 -3.45
C LYS A 302 23.22 8.23 -1.99
N ASN A 303 22.80 9.21 -1.20
CA ASN A 303 23.10 9.33 0.22
C ASN A 303 21.77 9.40 1.00
N PRO A 304 21.75 8.95 2.27
CA PRO A 304 20.53 8.94 3.07
C PRO A 304 19.99 10.35 3.35
N GLN A 305 20.87 11.35 3.47
CA GLN A 305 20.49 12.76 3.63
C GLN A 305 20.17 13.47 2.31
N GLY A 306 20.16 12.76 1.17
CA GLY A 306 19.88 13.33 -0.15
C GLY A 306 21.13 13.83 -0.92
N PRO A 307 20.93 14.67 -1.95
CA PRO A 307 19.63 15.17 -2.42
C PRO A 307 18.74 14.04 -2.95
N TRP A 308 17.46 14.12 -2.64
CA TRP A 308 16.43 13.19 -3.12
C TRP A 308 15.87 13.64 -4.47
N SER A 309 15.52 12.68 -5.31
CA SER A 309 14.86 12.96 -6.60
C SER A 309 13.49 13.61 -6.42
N ALA A 310 12.97 14.19 -7.50
CA ALA A 310 11.54 14.44 -7.64
C ALA A 310 10.75 13.12 -7.45
N PRO A 311 9.49 13.18 -6.98
CA PRO A 311 8.68 11.99 -6.78
C PRO A 311 8.31 11.36 -8.12
N GLN A 312 8.29 10.03 -8.16
CA GLN A 312 7.76 9.22 -9.24
C GLN A 312 6.49 8.53 -8.74
N THR A 313 5.35 8.69 -9.40
CA THR A 313 4.13 7.98 -9.00
C THR A 313 4.31 6.47 -9.13
N VAL A 314 4.00 5.74 -8.06
CA VAL A 314 4.09 4.28 -7.96
C VAL A 314 2.70 3.67 -8.09
N ALA A 315 1.74 4.16 -7.32
CA ALA A 315 0.33 3.76 -7.36
C ALA A 315 -0.54 4.98 -7.15
N SER A 316 -1.59 5.14 -7.96
CA SER A 316 -2.50 6.28 -7.88
C SER A 316 -3.77 5.92 -7.12
N SER A 317 -4.26 6.83 -6.27
CA SER A 317 -5.55 6.66 -5.59
C SER A 317 -6.74 6.55 -6.54
N ALA A 318 -6.57 6.94 -7.80
CA ALA A 318 -7.60 6.78 -8.81
C ALA A 318 -7.75 5.34 -9.31
N ASP A 319 -6.71 4.50 -9.21
CA ASP A 319 -6.81 3.05 -9.44
C ASP A 319 -6.96 2.27 -8.14
N TYR A 320 -6.45 2.79 -7.02
CA TYR A 320 -6.61 2.15 -5.72
C TYR A 320 -7.11 3.17 -4.68
N PRO A 321 -8.41 3.49 -4.65
CA PRO A 321 -8.98 4.44 -3.69
C PRO A 321 -8.65 4.04 -2.25
N GLY A 322 -8.21 5.02 -1.47
CA GLY A 322 -7.80 4.80 -0.08
C GLY A 322 -6.58 3.87 0.06
N LEU A 323 -5.71 3.78 -0.95
CA LEU A 323 -4.40 3.15 -0.81
C LEU A 323 -3.55 3.89 0.23
N TYR A 324 -2.63 3.17 0.88
CA TYR A 324 -1.61 3.75 1.75
C TYR A 324 -0.50 2.72 2.05
N GLY A 325 0.54 3.18 2.76
CA GLY A 325 1.74 2.39 3.02
C GLY A 325 2.68 2.42 1.81
N GLY A 326 3.10 1.23 1.35
CA GLY A 326 4.18 1.08 0.38
C GLY A 326 5.46 0.59 1.05
N TYR A 327 5.40 -0.60 1.66
CA TYR A 327 6.51 -1.16 2.43
C TYR A 327 7.32 -2.14 1.60
N PHE A 328 8.60 -1.82 1.36
CA PHE A 328 9.47 -2.65 0.53
C PHE A 328 9.61 -4.06 1.08
N HIS A 329 9.54 -5.04 0.19
CA HIS A 329 9.92 -6.41 0.48
C HIS A 329 11.47 -6.53 0.45
N PRO A 330 12.11 -7.08 1.50
CA PRO A 330 13.57 -7.06 1.66
C PRO A 330 14.32 -7.95 0.66
N TRP A 331 13.63 -8.86 -0.01
CA TRP A 331 14.19 -9.75 -1.04
C TRP A 331 13.95 -9.27 -2.48
N SER A 332 13.56 -8.01 -2.65
CA SER A 332 13.58 -7.37 -3.97
C SER A 332 15.01 -7.36 -4.53
N GLU A 333 15.18 -7.76 -5.78
CA GLU A 333 16.50 -7.87 -6.41
C GLU A 333 16.47 -7.56 -7.90
N ALA A 334 17.67 -7.30 -8.47
CA ALA A 334 17.86 -7.11 -9.91
C ALA A 334 16.96 -6.05 -10.58
N GLY A 335 16.50 -5.06 -9.82
CA GLY A 335 15.61 -3.99 -10.29
C GLY A 335 14.12 -4.36 -10.23
N GLU A 336 13.78 -5.60 -9.87
CA GLU A 336 12.41 -5.97 -9.51
C GLU A 336 12.14 -5.59 -8.06
N ILE A 337 11.13 -4.76 -7.86
CA ILE A 337 10.76 -4.26 -6.54
C ILE A 337 9.38 -4.80 -6.18
N TYR A 338 9.34 -5.56 -5.10
CA TYR A 338 8.11 -6.03 -4.47
C TYR A 338 7.85 -5.20 -3.21
N PHE A 339 6.59 -4.93 -2.92
CA PHE A 339 6.21 -4.16 -1.73
C PHE A 339 4.77 -4.47 -1.30
N ALA A 340 4.48 -4.23 -0.02
CA ALA A 340 3.14 -4.32 0.52
C ALA A 340 2.43 -2.98 0.41
N MET A 341 1.24 -2.98 -0.19
CA MET A 341 0.33 -1.84 -0.25
C MET A 341 -0.94 -2.17 0.52
N SER A 342 -1.37 -1.27 1.39
CA SER A 342 -2.66 -1.37 2.06
C SER A 342 -3.73 -0.64 1.26
N GLN A 343 -4.97 -1.12 1.34
CA GLN A 343 -6.12 -0.43 0.78
C GLN A 343 -7.27 -0.41 1.79
N TRP A 344 -7.83 0.78 2.03
CA TRP A 344 -8.82 1.02 3.07
C TRP A 344 -10.14 0.26 2.88
N SER A 345 -10.54 0.06 1.62
CA SER A 345 -11.65 -0.81 1.23
C SER A 345 -11.07 -1.86 0.27
N PRO A 346 -11.06 -3.16 0.61
CA PRO A 346 -11.74 -3.83 1.73
C PRO A 346 -10.92 -3.94 3.03
N TYR A 347 -9.98 -3.03 3.33
CA TYR A 347 -9.10 -3.05 4.52
C TYR A 347 -8.18 -4.27 4.57
N ASN A 348 -7.36 -4.41 3.53
CA ASN A 348 -6.43 -5.52 3.36
C ASN A 348 -5.11 -5.08 2.70
N VAL A 349 -4.14 -5.99 2.72
CA VAL A 349 -2.80 -5.77 2.20
C VAL A 349 -2.56 -6.62 0.95
N TYR A 350 -1.91 -6.02 -0.04
CA TYR A 350 -1.62 -6.59 -1.34
C TYR A 350 -0.11 -6.58 -1.58
N LEU A 351 0.41 -7.68 -2.14
CA LEU A 351 1.76 -7.72 -2.69
C LEU A 351 1.72 -7.07 -4.07
N MET A 352 2.52 -6.02 -4.22
CA MET A 352 2.63 -5.24 -5.44
C MET A 352 4.01 -5.42 -6.04
N ARG A 353 4.11 -5.21 -7.35
CA ARG A 353 5.38 -5.29 -8.10
C ARG A 353 5.56 -4.07 -9.01
N MET A 354 6.80 -3.59 -9.10
CA MET A 354 7.27 -2.69 -10.14
C MET A 354 8.70 -3.05 -10.57
N GLN A 355 9.20 -2.41 -11.61
CA GLN A 355 10.59 -2.47 -12.01
C GLN A 355 11.23 -1.08 -12.00
N VAL A 356 12.51 -1.02 -11.64
CA VAL A 356 13.34 0.17 -11.73
C VAL A 356 14.57 -0.08 -12.60
N ASP A 357 15.06 0.97 -13.26
CA ASP A 357 16.34 0.97 -13.98
C ASP A 357 17.53 1.20 -13.01
N PRO A 358 18.79 1.09 -13.47
CA PRO A 358 19.96 1.35 -12.63
C PRO A 358 20.07 2.77 -12.07
N ASP A 359 19.29 3.72 -12.57
CA ASP A 359 19.18 5.07 -12.02
C ASP A 359 18.05 5.22 -10.98
N GLY A 360 17.31 4.15 -10.72
CA GLY A 360 16.16 4.13 -9.83
C GLY A 360 14.92 4.78 -10.43
N ARG A 361 14.80 4.81 -11.77
CA ARG A 361 13.58 5.24 -12.45
C ARG A 361 12.64 4.08 -12.68
N ILE A 362 11.34 4.29 -12.48
CA ILE A 362 10.32 3.27 -12.77
C ILE A 362 10.29 3.01 -14.28
N VAL A 363 10.35 1.73 -14.66
CA VAL A 363 10.33 1.27 -16.06
C VAL A 363 9.37 0.09 -16.24
N ASN A 364 9.04 -0.22 -17.49
CA ASN A 364 8.11 -1.30 -17.86
C ASN A 364 6.77 -1.24 -17.08
N PRO A 365 6.08 -0.08 -17.10
CA PRO A 365 4.84 0.09 -16.35
C PRO A 365 3.73 -0.81 -16.89
N ASN A 366 2.68 -1.00 -16.08
CA ASN A 366 1.42 -1.53 -16.57
C ASN A 366 0.89 -0.67 -17.74
N LEU A 367 0.64 -1.30 -18.88
CA LEU A 367 0.13 -0.66 -20.09
C LEU A 367 -1.40 -0.56 -20.13
N VAL A 368 -2.10 -1.25 -19.22
CA VAL A 368 -3.55 -1.21 -19.11
C VAL A 368 -3.98 0.08 -18.41
N SER A 369 -4.96 0.77 -18.99
CA SER A 369 -5.61 1.93 -18.37
C SER A 369 -6.78 1.47 -17.51
N ASN A 370 -6.97 2.11 -16.35
CA ASN A 370 -8.01 1.73 -15.38
C ASN A 370 -7.99 0.22 -15.07
N PRO A 371 -6.84 -0.34 -14.64
CA PRO A 371 -6.67 -1.79 -14.47
C PRO A 371 -7.59 -2.43 -13.43
N SER A 372 -7.98 -1.66 -12.41
CA SER A 372 -8.84 -2.05 -11.28
C SER A 372 -10.29 -1.55 -11.42
N PHE A 373 -10.63 -0.90 -12.54
CA PHE A 373 -11.98 -0.38 -12.81
C PHE A 373 -12.46 0.79 -11.90
N GLU A 374 -11.61 1.32 -11.04
CA GLU A 374 -11.93 2.40 -10.09
C GLU A 374 -12.08 3.79 -10.73
N ARG A 375 -11.46 4.03 -11.89
CA ARG A 375 -11.44 5.38 -12.50
C ARG A 375 -12.76 5.82 -13.14
N ALA A 376 -13.64 4.87 -13.46
CA ALA A 376 -14.85 5.16 -14.21
C ALA A 376 -15.94 4.11 -13.99
N ASP A 377 -17.17 4.57 -13.81
CA ASP A 377 -18.35 3.71 -13.63
C ASP A 377 -18.97 3.27 -14.97
N ALA A 378 -18.48 3.82 -16.09
CA ALA A 378 -19.04 3.61 -17.41
C ALA A 378 -18.09 2.84 -18.34
N ILE A 379 -18.66 1.90 -19.09
CA ILE A 379 -18.01 1.19 -20.19
C ILE A 379 -17.95 2.11 -21.42
N GLY A 380 -16.78 2.16 -22.06
CA GLY A 380 -16.53 2.85 -23.33
C GLY A 380 -16.55 1.91 -24.54
N ASP A 381 -15.72 2.21 -25.54
CA ASP A 381 -15.66 1.48 -26.81
C ASP A 381 -14.43 0.57 -26.96
N GLY A 382 -13.59 0.51 -25.91
CA GLY A 382 -12.40 -0.33 -25.86
C GLY A 382 -11.15 0.41 -26.34
N THR A 383 -11.30 1.64 -26.85
CA THR A 383 -10.21 2.46 -27.37
C THR A 383 -9.85 3.58 -26.40
N GLY A 384 -8.68 4.22 -26.61
CA GLY A 384 -8.28 5.40 -25.85
C GLY A 384 -8.14 5.17 -24.33
N GLY A 385 -7.88 3.93 -23.91
CA GLY A 385 -7.78 3.55 -22.49
C GLY A 385 -9.13 3.28 -21.81
N THR A 386 -10.24 3.22 -22.57
CA THR A 386 -11.54 2.79 -22.05
C THR A 386 -11.72 1.28 -22.19
N TRP A 387 -12.47 0.67 -21.28
CA TRP A 387 -12.91 -0.71 -21.42
C TRP A 387 -14.19 -0.80 -22.22
N ALA A 388 -14.35 -1.82 -23.06
CA ALA A 388 -15.61 -2.17 -23.72
C ALA A 388 -16.04 -3.59 -23.39
N CYS A 389 -17.33 -3.88 -23.54
CA CYS A 389 -17.85 -5.21 -23.34
C CYS A 389 -19.07 -5.52 -24.20
N THR A 390 -19.35 -6.81 -24.37
CA THR A 390 -20.56 -7.29 -25.03
C THR A 390 -21.80 -6.97 -24.20
N PRO A 391 -23.00 -6.81 -24.81
CA PRO A 391 -24.22 -6.49 -24.06
C PRO A 391 -24.47 -7.40 -22.84
N ASN A 392 -25.05 -6.82 -21.79
CA ASN A 392 -25.21 -7.41 -20.44
C ASN A 392 -23.87 -7.51 -19.68
N CYS A 393 -23.22 -6.36 -19.56
CA CYS A 393 -21.95 -6.17 -18.89
C CYS A 393 -21.94 -4.80 -18.20
N GLY A 394 -20.93 -4.54 -17.39
CA GLY A 394 -20.75 -3.24 -16.75
C GLY A 394 -19.59 -3.24 -15.77
N ILE A 395 -19.49 -2.13 -15.05
CA ILE A 395 -18.69 -2.03 -13.83
C ILE A 395 -19.64 -2.31 -12.66
N ASP A 396 -19.26 -3.27 -11.83
CA ASP A 396 -19.90 -3.54 -10.55
C ASP A 396 -19.28 -2.59 -9.52
N THR A 397 -20.11 -1.89 -8.75
CA THR A 397 -19.70 -0.89 -7.76
C THR A 397 -20.04 -1.36 -6.35
N ALA A 398 -20.06 -2.68 -6.11
CA ALA A 398 -20.38 -3.29 -4.82
C ALA A 398 -19.09 -3.67 -4.06
N PRO A 399 -18.68 -2.89 -3.03
CA PRO A 399 -17.38 -2.98 -2.35
C PRO A 399 -17.00 -4.36 -1.79
N ALA A 400 -17.99 -5.12 -1.32
CA ALA A 400 -17.73 -6.42 -0.71
C ALA A 400 -17.40 -7.52 -1.75
N SER A 401 -17.44 -7.19 -3.05
CA SER A 401 -17.35 -8.17 -4.12
C SER A 401 -16.11 -8.02 -5.00
N SER A 402 -15.46 -6.86 -5.06
CA SER A 402 -14.23 -6.63 -5.82
C SER A 402 -13.01 -7.39 -5.27
N PHE A 403 -11.95 -7.50 -6.07
CA PHE A 403 -10.69 -8.11 -5.61
C PHE A 403 -9.84 -7.07 -4.88
N SER A 404 -9.70 -5.88 -5.48
CA SER A 404 -9.18 -4.68 -4.84
C SER A 404 -10.20 -3.54 -4.96
N GLY A 405 -10.04 -2.50 -4.14
CA GLY A 405 -10.93 -1.34 -4.15
C GLY A 405 -12.40 -1.68 -3.94
N ASP A 406 -13.27 -0.93 -4.61
CA ASP A 406 -14.73 -1.02 -4.51
C ASP A 406 -15.39 -1.48 -5.82
N HIS A 407 -14.66 -1.48 -6.94
CA HIS A 407 -15.14 -1.74 -8.28
C HIS A 407 -14.49 -2.99 -8.89
N ASN A 408 -15.21 -3.63 -9.80
CA ASN A 408 -14.64 -4.60 -10.74
C ASN A 408 -15.51 -4.64 -12.00
N ALA A 409 -15.02 -5.24 -13.09
CA ALA A 409 -15.85 -5.45 -14.26
C ALA A 409 -16.64 -6.76 -14.18
N PHE A 410 -17.78 -6.82 -14.88
CA PHE A 410 -18.54 -8.04 -15.06
C PHE A 410 -19.11 -8.19 -16.47
N VAL A 411 -19.33 -9.45 -16.85
CA VAL A 411 -20.20 -9.85 -17.96
C VAL A 411 -21.14 -10.94 -17.48
N ARG A 412 -22.41 -10.93 -17.92
CA ARG A 412 -23.41 -11.92 -17.49
C ARG A 412 -24.48 -12.11 -18.54
N TYR A 413 -24.76 -13.35 -18.92
CA TYR A 413 -25.91 -13.64 -19.75
C TYR A 413 -26.31 -15.11 -19.73
N ASN A 414 -27.24 -15.50 -20.61
CA ASN A 414 -27.76 -16.86 -20.72
C ASN A 414 -27.54 -17.53 -22.08
N THR A 415 -26.94 -16.84 -23.05
CA THR A 415 -26.61 -17.40 -24.40
C THR A 415 -25.41 -16.71 -25.08
N GLY A 416 -24.51 -17.51 -25.68
CA GLY A 416 -23.45 -17.01 -26.55
C GLY A 416 -22.23 -16.44 -25.81
N TRP A 417 -21.33 -15.81 -26.56
CA TRP A 417 -20.06 -15.29 -26.04
C TRP A 417 -20.24 -13.95 -25.34
N ARG A 418 -19.69 -13.82 -24.13
CA ARG A 418 -19.65 -12.55 -23.39
C ARG A 418 -18.24 -12.23 -22.96
N ASN A 419 -17.78 -11.01 -23.21
CA ASN A 419 -16.45 -10.59 -22.81
C ASN A 419 -16.37 -9.08 -22.53
N ILE A 420 -15.32 -8.74 -21.80
CA ILE A 420 -14.81 -7.38 -21.63
C ILE A 420 -13.41 -7.31 -22.24
N TRP A 421 -13.05 -6.16 -22.80
CA TRP A 421 -11.77 -5.94 -23.45
C TRP A 421 -11.30 -4.48 -23.42
N GLN A 422 -10.00 -4.30 -23.64
CA GLN A 422 -9.37 -3.00 -23.88
C GLN A 422 -8.27 -3.15 -24.95
N ASP A 423 -8.18 -2.18 -25.84
CA ASP A 423 -7.08 -2.07 -26.79
C ASP A 423 -5.87 -1.45 -26.09
N VAL A 424 -4.76 -2.18 -26.06
CA VAL A 424 -3.51 -1.82 -25.39
C VAL A 424 -2.43 -1.58 -26.45
N THR A 425 -1.78 -0.43 -26.37
CA THR A 425 -0.65 -0.10 -27.25
C THR A 425 0.58 -0.90 -26.83
N VAL A 426 1.19 -1.60 -27.78
CA VAL A 426 2.38 -2.43 -27.57
C VAL A 426 3.49 -2.06 -28.56
N GLN A 427 4.74 -2.39 -28.21
CA GLN A 427 5.87 -2.28 -29.12
C GLN A 427 5.92 -3.53 -30.00
N PRO A 428 6.09 -3.40 -31.33
CA PRO A 428 6.26 -4.56 -32.20
C PRO A 428 7.47 -5.42 -31.80
N ASN A 429 7.36 -6.72 -32.02
CA ASN A 429 8.36 -7.77 -31.80
C ASN A 429 8.91 -7.76 -30.36
N THR A 430 8.00 -7.55 -29.42
CA THR A 430 8.29 -7.49 -27.98
C THR A 430 7.41 -8.49 -27.23
N SER A 431 8.03 -9.16 -26.26
CA SER A 431 7.40 -10.09 -25.33
C SER A 431 6.67 -9.35 -24.20
N TYR A 432 5.49 -9.83 -23.87
CA TYR A 432 4.64 -9.28 -22.82
C TYR A 432 4.07 -10.38 -21.94
N ARG A 433 3.76 -10.01 -20.69
CA ARG A 433 2.95 -10.80 -19.77
C ARG A 433 1.66 -10.04 -19.46
N LEU A 434 0.55 -10.72 -19.71
CA LEU A 434 -0.79 -10.30 -19.33
C LEU A 434 -1.18 -11.05 -18.04
N THR A 435 -1.63 -10.32 -17.02
CA THR A 435 -2.23 -10.90 -15.81
C THR A 435 -3.58 -10.27 -15.51
N GLY A 436 -4.45 -10.99 -14.81
CA GLY A 436 -5.71 -10.45 -14.29
C GLY A 436 -6.34 -11.39 -13.29
N TRP A 437 -7.17 -10.87 -12.41
CA TRP A 437 -7.90 -11.65 -11.42
C TRP A 437 -9.30 -11.93 -11.94
N VAL A 438 -9.67 -13.20 -12.00
CA VAL A 438 -10.94 -13.64 -12.59
C VAL A 438 -11.68 -14.56 -11.61
N ARG A 439 -12.99 -14.40 -11.54
CA ARG A 439 -13.90 -15.38 -10.94
C ARG A 439 -15.18 -15.50 -11.75
N THR A 440 -15.89 -16.61 -11.60
CA THR A 440 -17.09 -16.92 -12.38
C THR A 440 -18.19 -17.56 -11.54
N SER A 441 -19.38 -17.65 -12.12
CA SER A 441 -20.39 -18.57 -11.62
C SER A 441 -19.90 -20.03 -11.68
N VAL A 442 -20.44 -20.85 -10.78
CA VAL A 442 -20.07 -22.28 -10.66
C VAL A 442 -20.44 -23.13 -11.88
N ASN A 443 -21.41 -22.67 -12.67
CA ASN A 443 -21.88 -23.31 -13.90
C ASN A 443 -21.14 -22.85 -15.16
N SER A 444 -20.11 -22.00 -15.05
CA SER A 444 -19.25 -21.66 -16.20
C SER A 444 -18.48 -22.90 -16.67
N ASP A 445 -18.51 -23.18 -17.98
CA ASP A 445 -17.95 -24.39 -18.59
C ASP A 445 -16.92 -24.12 -19.70
N ALA A 446 -16.82 -22.88 -20.20
CA ALA A 446 -15.83 -22.47 -21.19
C ALA A 446 -15.54 -20.96 -21.11
N GLY A 447 -14.38 -20.61 -20.56
CA GLY A 447 -13.90 -19.24 -20.40
C GLY A 447 -12.47 -19.04 -20.91
N PHE A 448 -12.17 -17.80 -21.31
CA PHE A 448 -10.89 -17.42 -21.90
C PHE A 448 -10.43 -16.07 -21.38
N PHE A 449 -9.13 -15.97 -21.13
CA PHE A 449 -8.44 -14.73 -20.77
C PHE A 449 -7.20 -14.63 -21.64
N GLY A 450 -6.97 -13.52 -22.33
CA GLY A 450 -5.88 -13.46 -23.28
C GLY A 450 -5.73 -12.17 -24.05
N ALA A 451 -4.86 -12.22 -25.05
CA ALA A 451 -4.60 -11.17 -26.01
C ALA A 451 -4.97 -11.63 -27.43
N ARG A 452 -5.58 -10.74 -28.21
CA ARG A 452 -5.98 -10.97 -29.61
C ARG A 452 -5.74 -9.74 -30.47
N THR A 453 -5.83 -9.87 -31.80
CA THR A 453 -5.86 -8.71 -32.69
C THR A 453 -7.18 -7.96 -32.55
N THR A 454 -7.23 -6.72 -33.04
CA THR A 454 -8.45 -5.89 -33.05
C THR A 454 -9.59 -6.51 -33.88
N GLU A 455 -9.27 -7.41 -34.81
CA GLU A 455 -10.22 -8.20 -35.60
C GLU A 455 -10.66 -9.50 -34.89
N GLY A 456 -10.12 -9.79 -33.70
CA GLY A 456 -10.51 -10.93 -32.88
C GLY A 456 -9.66 -12.19 -33.07
N ASN A 457 -8.56 -12.15 -33.84
CA ASN A 457 -7.66 -13.30 -33.99
C ASN A 457 -6.82 -13.50 -32.73
N VAL A 458 -6.94 -14.64 -32.07
CA VAL A 458 -6.20 -14.93 -30.83
C VAL A 458 -4.69 -14.90 -31.07
N VAL A 459 -3.98 -14.17 -30.22
CA VAL A 459 -2.51 -14.15 -30.16
C VAL A 459 -2.03 -15.16 -29.13
N SER A 460 -2.59 -15.12 -27.92
CA SER A 460 -2.33 -16.07 -26.83
C SER A 460 -3.46 -15.98 -25.81
N GLU A 461 -3.85 -17.09 -25.19
CA GLU A 461 -4.92 -17.11 -24.20
C GLU A 461 -4.78 -18.30 -23.23
N ALA A 462 -5.31 -18.11 -22.02
CA ALA A 462 -5.56 -19.17 -21.05
C ALA A 462 -7.05 -19.56 -21.13
N HIS A 463 -7.30 -20.87 -21.16
CA HIS A 463 -8.63 -21.44 -21.04
C HIS A 463 -8.92 -21.82 -19.59
N PHE A 464 -10.13 -21.55 -19.11
CA PHE A 464 -10.61 -21.92 -17.78
C PHE A 464 -12.07 -22.40 -17.83
N VAL A 465 -12.50 -23.04 -16.75
CA VAL A 465 -13.85 -23.59 -16.59
C VAL A 465 -14.62 -22.72 -15.61
N SER A 466 -14.97 -23.20 -14.42
CA SER A 466 -15.42 -22.35 -13.32
C SER A 466 -14.26 -21.98 -12.40
N LEU A 467 -14.21 -20.70 -12.01
CA LEU A 467 -13.26 -20.15 -11.05
C LEU A 467 -14.03 -19.63 -9.84
N GLY A 468 -13.87 -20.28 -8.68
CA GLY A 468 -14.61 -19.97 -7.45
C GLY A 468 -14.14 -18.66 -6.80
N PRO A 469 -13.06 -18.68 -6.00
CA PRO A 469 -12.43 -17.46 -5.52
C PRO A 469 -11.74 -16.71 -6.66
N TRP A 470 -11.42 -15.44 -6.42
CA TRP A 470 -10.57 -14.65 -7.32
C TRP A 470 -9.28 -15.42 -7.63
N THR A 471 -9.07 -15.72 -8.90
CA THR A 471 -7.94 -16.52 -9.38
C THR A 471 -7.14 -15.69 -10.37
N LYS A 472 -5.83 -15.57 -10.13
CA LYS A 472 -4.92 -14.91 -11.05
C LYS A 472 -4.72 -15.78 -12.29
N LEU A 473 -4.97 -15.22 -13.45
CA LEU A 473 -4.63 -15.81 -14.74
C LEU A 473 -3.42 -15.08 -15.31
N THR A 474 -2.50 -15.84 -15.91
CA THR A 474 -1.27 -15.34 -16.52
C THR A 474 -1.17 -15.86 -17.94
N VAL A 475 -0.91 -14.96 -18.89
CA VAL A 475 -0.74 -15.25 -20.31
C VAL A 475 0.47 -14.50 -20.84
N ASP A 476 1.47 -15.25 -21.29
CA ASP A 476 2.59 -14.67 -22.01
C ASP A 476 2.26 -14.60 -23.51
N PHE A 477 2.62 -13.49 -24.16
CA PHE A 477 2.39 -13.30 -25.58
C PHE A 477 3.49 -12.48 -26.25
N GLU A 478 3.72 -12.78 -27.53
CA GLU A 478 4.57 -12.02 -28.43
C GLU A 478 3.70 -11.10 -29.27
N SER A 479 4.00 -9.81 -29.28
CA SER A 479 3.26 -8.82 -30.10
C SER A 479 3.43 -9.04 -31.61
N GLY A 480 4.51 -9.70 -32.05
CA GLY A 480 4.83 -9.83 -33.47
C GLY A 480 4.85 -8.44 -34.16
N PRO A 481 4.33 -8.26 -35.38
CA PRO A 481 4.33 -6.95 -36.03
C PRO A 481 3.30 -5.96 -35.46
N LEU A 482 2.50 -6.35 -34.46
CA LEU A 482 1.39 -5.53 -33.95
C LEU A 482 1.92 -4.36 -33.12
N SER A 483 1.30 -3.19 -33.30
CA SER A 483 1.46 -2.01 -32.42
C SER A 483 0.33 -1.87 -31.41
N THR A 484 -0.70 -2.71 -31.52
CA THR A 484 -1.88 -2.73 -30.66
C THR A 484 -2.37 -4.16 -30.54
N VAL A 485 -2.70 -4.57 -29.33
CA VAL A 485 -3.40 -5.83 -29.04
C VAL A 485 -4.65 -5.52 -28.25
N GLN A 486 -5.66 -6.36 -28.36
CA GLN A 486 -6.84 -6.32 -27.52
C GLN A 486 -6.70 -7.36 -26.41
N VAL A 487 -6.62 -6.92 -25.15
CA VAL A 487 -6.67 -7.83 -24.01
C VAL A 487 -8.12 -8.05 -23.60
N PHE A 488 -8.47 -9.27 -23.20
CA PHE A 488 -9.85 -9.63 -22.91
C PHE A 488 -10.00 -10.70 -21.83
N ALA A 489 -11.16 -10.70 -21.18
CA ALA A 489 -11.68 -11.78 -20.36
C ALA A 489 -13.10 -12.10 -20.81
N GLY A 490 -13.45 -13.37 -21.01
CA GLY A 490 -14.78 -13.74 -21.45
C GLY A 490 -15.17 -15.19 -21.21
N VAL A 491 -16.46 -15.46 -21.35
CA VAL A 491 -17.11 -16.76 -21.10
C VAL A 491 -18.18 -17.03 -22.16
N TRP A 492 -18.33 -18.30 -22.53
CA TRP A 492 -19.51 -18.77 -23.21
C TRP A 492 -20.62 -19.01 -22.20
N THR A 493 -21.76 -18.36 -22.38
CA THR A 493 -22.89 -18.46 -21.45
C THR A 493 -23.94 -19.41 -22.02
N ASN A 494 -23.60 -20.67 -22.30
CA ASN A 494 -24.48 -21.61 -23.04
C ASN A 494 -25.26 -22.58 -22.14
N SER A 495 -25.02 -22.57 -20.82
CA SER A 495 -25.56 -23.51 -19.84
C SER A 495 -26.29 -22.79 -18.69
N GLY A 496 -27.16 -21.85 -19.07
CA GLY A 496 -27.96 -21.04 -18.14
C GLY A 496 -27.34 -19.68 -17.87
N ASP A 497 -27.76 -19.03 -16.79
CA ASP A 497 -27.22 -17.74 -16.36
C ASP A 497 -25.78 -17.91 -15.87
N ILE A 498 -24.83 -17.39 -16.64
CA ILE A 498 -23.39 -17.45 -16.37
C ILE A 498 -22.86 -16.04 -16.28
N TRP A 499 -22.02 -15.80 -15.27
CA TRP A 499 -21.32 -14.54 -15.10
C TRP A 499 -19.81 -14.76 -14.95
N LEU A 500 -19.05 -13.76 -15.38
CA LEU A 500 -17.63 -13.60 -15.12
C LEU A 500 -17.41 -12.20 -14.53
N GLN A 501 -16.51 -12.13 -13.56
CA GLN A 501 -15.96 -10.88 -13.05
C GLN A 501 -14.45 -10.86 -13.24
N VAL A 502 -13.91 -9.69 -13.54
CA VAL A 502 -12.47 -9.46 -13.72
C VAL A 502 -12.04 -8.18 -13.01
N ASP A 503 -10.83 -8.21 -12.47
CA ASP A 503 -10.22 -7.11 -11.73
C ASP A 503 -8.70 -7.12 -11.91
N ASP A 504 -8.04 -6.00 -11.61
CA ASP A 504 -6.59 -5.81 -11.60
C ASP A 504 -5.85 -6.39 -12.81
N VAL A 505 -6.26 -5.95 -14.02
CA VAL A 505 -5.66 -6.41 -15.27
C VAL A 505 -4.36 -5.67 -15.55
N ALA A 506 -3.31 -6.38 -15.91
CA ALA A 506 -2.02 -5.79 -16.24
C ALA A 506 -1.40 -6.36 -17.50
N VAL A 507 -0.75 -5.50 -18.28
CA VAL A 507 0.15 -5.89 -19.38
C VAL A 507 1.50 -5.25 -19.11
N ILE A 508 2.52 -6.07 -18.88
CA ILE A 508 3.88 -5.61 -18.65
C ILE A 508 4.83 -6.20 -19.68
N ARG A 509 5.84 -5.41 -20.07
CA ARG A 509 6.94 -5.90 -20.90
C ARG A 509 7.79 -6.90 -20.09
N GLN A 510 8.19 -7.99 -20.72
CA GLN A 510 9.13 -8.98 -20.15
C GLN A 510 10.59 -8.61 -20.43
#